data_AF-A0A0F2RAJ1-F1
#
_entry.id   AF-A0A0F2RAJ1-F1
#
_cell.length_a   1.000
_cell.length_b   1.000
_cell.length_c   1.000
_cell.angle_alpha   90.00
_cell.angle_beta   90.00
_cell.angle_gamma   90.00
#
_symmetry.space_group_name_H-M   'P 1'
#
loop_
_entity.id
_entity.type
_entity.pdbx_description
1 polymer ?
#
loop_
_entity_poly.entity_id
_entity_poly.type
_entity_poly.pdbx_seq_one_letter_code
_entity_poly.pdbx_strand_id
1 'polypeptide(L)'
;MMKPVLLIAAGAAIAVTTACSSGSSGARTPDEFRVVTKAPLIVPPEYALRPPQAGGSLPAEVDPSRTEIATAFGSTIGKDASKSERALVAAAGANAVNPMVRSQVDYEETKTIRKSTGVVDTLLFWRKDNAEDLEAARTDNATGGGEIVIERSTGSARLKLPGT
;
A
#
# COMPACT_ATOMS: atom_id res chain seq x y z
N MET A 1 -19.79 45.46 -20.98
CA MET A 1 -18.81 44.73 -21.82
C MET A 1 -18.34 43.39 -21.22
N MET A 2 -19.10 42.73 -20.32
CA MET A 2 -18.61 41.56 -19.56
C MET A 2 -19.02 40.18 -20.12
N LYS A 3 -19.83 40.16 -21.19
CA LYS A 3 -20.39 38.94 -21.78
C LYS A 3 -19.42 38.13 -22.68
N PRO A 4 -18.47 38.73 -23.44
CA PRO A 4 -17.56 37.93 -24.26
C PRO A 4 -16.45 37.26 -23.43
N VAL A 5 -16.06 37.86 -22.29
CA VAL A 5 -15.05 37.32 -21.38
C VAL A 5 -15.55 36.04 -20.70
N LEU A 6 -16.84 35.97 -20.37
CA LEU A 6 -17.44 34.81 -19.73
C LEU A 6 -17.50 33.58 -20.66
N LEU A 7 -17.72 33.79 -21.96
CA LEU A 7 -17.74 32.71 -22.96
C LEU A 7 -16.35 32.14 -23.25
N ILE A 8 -15.31 32.98 -23.23
CA ILE A 8 -13.92 32.54 -23.42
C ILE A 8 -13.43 31.72 -22.22
N ALA A 9 -13.79 32.14 -21.00
CA ALA A 9 -13.44 31.41 -19.78
C ALA A 9 -14.14 30.04 -19.69
N ALA A 10 -15.40 29.94 -20.12
CA ALA A 10 -16.14 28.67 -20.15
C ALA A 10 -15.57 27.69 -21.18
N GLY A 11 -15.14 28.18 -22.36
CA GLY A 11 -14.51 27.34 -23.39
C GLY A 11 -13.15 26.78 -22.95
N ALA A 12 -12.36 27.55 -22.22
CA ALA A 12 -11.06 27.11 -21.68
C ALA A 12 -11.19 26.03 -20.60
N ALA A 13 -12.26 26.08 -19.79
CA ALA A 13 -12.49 25.09 -18.73
C ALA A 13 -12.83 23.69 -19.28
N ILE A 14 -13.56 23.62 -20.40
CA ILE A 14 -13.96 22.35 -21.02
C ILE A 14 -12.79 21.68 -21.74
N ALA A 15 -11.85 22.47 -22.29
CA ALA A 15 -10.68 21.96 -23.00
C ALA A 15 -9.64 21.29 -22.07
N VAL A 16 -9.61 21.64 -20.77
CA VAL A 16 -8.65 21.08 -19.80
C VAL A 16 -9.11 19.75 -19.19
N THR A 17 -10.41 19.44 -19.25
CA THR A 17 -10.96 18.23 -18.59
C THR A 17 -10.84 16.94 -19.39
N THR A 18 -10.44 16.99 -20.66
CA THR A 18 -10.38 15.80 -21.54
C THR A 18 -9.11 14.95 -21.34
N ALA A 19 -8.18 15.35 -20.47
CA ALA A 19 -6.88 14.70 -20.30
C ALA A 19 -6.81 13.65 -19.16
N CYS A 20 -7.89 13.42 -18.40
CA CYS A 20 -7.87 12.52 -17.23
C CYS A 20 -8.59 11.18 -17.42
N SER A 21 -8.70 10.66 -18.66
CA SER A 21 -9.32 9.36 -18.92
C SER A 21 -8.38 8.14 -18.82
N SER A 22 -7.12 8.31 -18.41
CA SER A 22 -6.18 7.18 -18.28
C SER A 22 -6.25 6.50 -16.91
N GLY A 23 -7.21 5.58 -16.82
CA GLY A 23 -7.16 4.30 -16.11
C GLY A 23 -6.35 4.20 -14.81
N SER A 24 -7.01 4.46 -13.68
CA SER A 24 -6.58 3.97 -12.36
C SER A 24 -7.11 2.54 -12.13
N SER A 25 -6.72 1.58 -12.97
CA SER A 25 -7.12 0.18 -12.80
C SER A 25 -5.89 -0.72 -12.74
N GLY A 26 -5.40 -0.88 -11.52
CA GLY A 26 -4.38 -1.86 -11.20
C GLY A 26 -4.48 -2.15 -9.73
N ALA A 27 -5.36 -3.09 -9.37
CA ALA A 27 -5.35 -3.71 -8.06
C ALA A 27 -3.91 -4.17 -7.79
N ARG A 28 -3.31 -3.66 -6.72
CA ARG A 28 -1.98 -4.09 -6.28
C ARG A 28 -2.14 -5.47 -5.67
N THR A 29 -2.27 -6.48 -6.50
CA THR A 29 -2.35 -7.88 -6.08
C THR A 29 -1.07 -8.22 -5.31
N PRO A 30 -1.15 -8.85 -4.13
CA PRO A 30 0.03 -9.27 -3.39
C PRO A 30 0.96 -10.10 -4.26
N ASP A 31 2.23 -9.68 -4.35
CA ASP A 31 3.24 -10.33 -5.18
C ASP A 31 3.65 -11.68 -4.57
N GLU A 32 3.20 -12.76 -5.23
CA GLU A 32 3.42 -14.16 -4.84
C GLU A 32 4.88 -14.60 -5.04
N PHE A 33 5.64 -13.86 -5.86
CA PHE A 33 7.06 -14.13 -6.12
C PHE A 33 7.98 -13.25 -5.28
N ARG A 34 7.41 -12.47 -4.36
CA ARG A 34 8.20 -11.64 -3.46
C ARG A 34 8.94 -12.50 -2.45
N VAL A 35 10.24 -12.67 -2.70
CA VAL A 35 11.16 -13.33 -1.77
C VAL A 35 11.38 -12.40 -0.57
N VAL A 36 10.93 -12.85 0.61
CA VAL A 36 11.19 -12.16 1.88
C VAL A 36 12.39 -12.81 2.55
N THR A 37 13.39 -12.00 2.91
CA THR A 37 14.53 -12.46 3.70
C THR A 37 14.13 -12.55 5.17
N LYS A 38 14.30 -13.73 5.78
CA LYS A 38 14.16 -13.88 7.23
C LYS A 38 15.44 -13.43 7.93
N ALA A 39 15.32 -12.90 9.14
CA ALA A 39 16.48 -12.58 9.96
C ALA A 39 17.33 -13.85 10.22
N PRO A 40 18.67 -13.74 10.25
CA PRO A 40 19.53 -14.87 10.54
C PRO A 40 19.25 -15.39 11.96
N LEU A 41 19.08 -16.71 12.09
CA LEU A 41 18.89 -17.37 13.39
C LEU A 41 20.26 -17.49 14.07
N ILE A 42 20.49 -16.70 15.12
CA ILE A 42 21.59 -16.90 16.06
C ILE A 42 21.11 -17.78 17.21
N VAL A 43 21.82 -18.88 17.46
CA VAL A 43 21.63 -19.69 18.67
C VAL A 43 22.36 -19.00 19.81
N PRO A 44 21.65 -18.52 20.86
CA PRO A 44 22.32 -17.94 22.02
C PRO A 44 23.18 -18.99 22.75
N PRO A 45 24.25 -18.57 23.44
CA PRO A 45 25.11 -19.47 24.22
C PRO A 45 24.35 -20.27 25.30
N GLU A 46 23.17 -19.79 25.71
CA GLU A 46 22.27 -20.41 26.67
C GLU A 46 21.18 -21.26 25.96
N TYR A 47 21.55 -22.35 25.28
CA TYR A 47 20.61 -23.20 24.51
C TYR A 47 19.96 -24.33 25.33
N ALA A 48 20.21 -24.40 26.64
CA ALA A 48 19.69 -25.46 27.53
C ALA A 48 18.24 -25.19 28.01
N LEU A 49 17.40 -24.54 27.19
CA LEU A 49 15.99 -24.38 27.51
C LEU A 49 15.26 -25.70 27.26
N ARG A 50 14.41 -26.08 28.21
CA ARG A 50 13.51 -27.22 28.06
C ARG A 50 12.66 -27.01 26.80
N PRO A 51 12.57 -28.00 25.89
CA PRO A 51 11.67 -27.90 24.74
C PRO A 51 10.27 -27.51 25.20
N PRO A 52 9.59 -26.59 24.50
CA PRO A 52 8.22 -26.22 24.85
C PRO A 52 7.34 -27.48 24.81
N GLN A 53 6.41 -27.60 25.76
CA GLN A 53 5.47 -28.73 25.75
C GLN A 53 4.70 -28.75 24.43
N ALA A 54 4.49 -29.95 23.89
CA ALA A 54 3.69 -30.15 22.69
C ALA A 54 2.30 -29.50 22.87
N GLY A 55 1.90 -28.63 21.95
CA GLY A 55 0.67 -27.85 22.03
C GLY A 55 0.79 -26.46 22.68
N GLY A 56 2.00 -26.03 23.07
CA GLY A 56 2.23 -24.66 23.52
C GLY A 56 1.99 -23.63 22.41
N SER A 57 1.59 -22.41 22.80
CA SER A 57 1.41 -21.30 21.86
C SER A 57 2.72 -21.03 21.12
N LEU A 58 2.69 -21.10 19.79
CA LEU A 58 3.82 -20.65 18.98
C LEU A 58 4.01 -19.14 19.19
N PRO A 59 5.26 -18.64 19.22
CA PRO A 59 5.53 -17.21 19.16
C PRO A 59 4.81 -16.61 17.95
N ALA A 60 4.19 -15.45 18.13
CA ALA A 60 3.49 -14.76 17.05
C ALA A 60 4.43 -14.56 15.85
N GLU A 61 3.97 -14.94 14.66
CA GLU A 61 4.72 -14.68 13.44
C GLU A 61 4.82 -13.17 13.23
N VAL A 62 6.05 -12.67 13.31
CA VAL A 62 6.33 -11.24 13.18
C VAL A 62 6.19 -10.89 11.70
N ASP A 63 5.09 -10.23 11.35
CA ASP A 63 4.87 -9.67 10.01
C ASP A 63 5.98 -8.63 9.71
N PRO A 64 6.88 -8.91 8.74
CA PRO A 64 8.02 -8.04 8.46
C PRO A 64 7.57 -6.67 7.96
N SER A 65 6.41 -6.57 7.29
CA SER A 65 5.88 -5.30 6.81
C SER A 65 5.47 -4.37 7.96
N ARG A 66 4.98 -4.92 9.07
CA ARG A 66 4.67 -4.15 10.27
C ARG A 66 5.92 -3.80 11.06
N THR A 67 6.89 -4.72 11.11
CA THR A 67 8.15 -4.50 11.83
C THR A 67 9.00 -3.43 11.17
N GLU A 68 9.10 -3.41 9.84
CA GLU A 68 9.84 -2.36 9.12
C GLU A 68 9.23 -0.99 9.36
N ILE A 69 7.91 -0.84 9.29
CA ILE A 69 7.24 0.43 9.57
C ILE A 69 7.40 0.81 11.04
N ALA A 70 7.29 -0.14 11.97
CA ALA A 70 7.48 0.08 13.39
C ALA A 70 8.93 0.43 13.75
N THR A 71 9.92 -0.07 12.99
CA THR A 71 11.35 0.21 13.20
C THR A 71 11.77 1.52 12.53
N ALA A 72 11.34 1.75 11.29
CA ALA A 72 11.66 2.97 10.54
C ALA A 72 10.99 4.21 11.11
N PHE A 73 9.74 4.08 11.59
CA PHE A 73 8.95 5.22 12.08
C PHE A 73 8.64 5.16 13.57
N GLY A 74 9.11 4.13 14.28
CA GLY A 74 8.92 3.98 15.72
C GLY A 74 7.44 3.85 16.10
N SER A 75 6.92 2.63 16.27
CA SER A 75 5.60 2.47 16.91
C SER A 75 5.62 2.79 18.41
N THR A 76 6.83 2.93 18.97
CA THR A 76 7.13 3.09 20.39
C THR A 76 7.97 4.33 20.68
N ILE A 77 7.79 5.41 19.90
CA ILE A 77 8.48 6.69 20.18
C ILE A 77 8.22 7.09 21.63
N GLY A 78 9.30 7.16 22.42
CA GLY A 78 9.24 7.59 23.82
C GLY A 78 8.86 6.51 24.85
N LYS A 79 8.63 5.25 24.46
CA LYS A 79 8.28 4.17 25.41
C LYS A 79 9.40 3.87 26.41
N ASP A 80 10.65 3.90 25.93
CA ASP A 80 11.86 3.69 26.73
C ASP A 80 12.57 5.01 27.12
N ALA A 81 11.90 6.16 26.93
CA ALA A 81 12.51 7.45 27.25
C ALA A 81 12.79 7.60 28.75
N SER A 82 13.98 8.09 29.07
CA SER A 82 14.39 8.39 30.43
C SER A 82 13.53 9.50 31.05
N LYS A 83 13.53 9.61 32.39
CA LYS A 83 12.78 10.66 33.09
C LYS A 83 13.20 12.07 32.65
N SER A 84 14.48 12.28 32.36
CA SER A 84 15.01 13.57 31.87
C SER A 84 14.56 13.90 30.46
N GLU A 85 14.52 12.92 29.55
CA GLU A 85 14.03 13.14 28.19
C GLU A 85 12.54 13.47 28.20
N ARG A 86 11.74 12.78 29.00
CA ARG A 86 10.32 13.10 29.14
C ARG A 86 10.10 14.50 29.72
N ALA A 87 10.91 14.92 30.69
CA ALA A 87 10.84 16.26 31.25
C ALA A 87 11.22 17.34 30.21
N LEU A 88 12.24 17.08 29.38
CA LEU A 88 12.64 17.98 28.31
C LEU A 88 11.56 18.10 27.22
N VAL A 89 10.97 16.98 26.79
CA VAL A 89 9.87 16.94 25.81
C VAL A 89 8.63 17.65 26.34
N ALA A 90 8.31 17.46 27.63
CA ALA A 90 7.22 18.17 28.29
C ALA A 90 7.49 19.69 28.37
N ALA A 91 8.71 20.09 28.70
CA ALA A 91 9.11 21.50 28.72
C ALA A 91 9.10 22.13 27.31
N ALA A 92 9.43 21.35 26.28
CA ALA A 92 9.35 21.76 24.88
C ALA A 92 7.90 21.76 24.32
N GLY A 93 6.90 21.34 25.11
CA GLY A 93 5.51 21.25 24.68
C GLY A 93 5.23 20.17 23.62
N ALA A 94 6.19 19.27 23.37
CA ALA A 94 6.10 18.25 22.33
C ALA A 94 5.37 16.97 22.78
N ASN A 95 4.68 16.99 23.92
CA ASN A 95 4.00 15.84 24.51
C ASN A 95 2.60 15.57 23.90
N ALA A 96 2.14 16.41 22.97
CA ALA A 96 0.75 16.43 22.47
C ALA A 96 0.64 16.21 20.96
N VAL A 97 1.39 15.24 20.41
CA VAL A 97 1.21 14.86 18.99
C VAL A 97 -0.04 13.98 18.89
N ASN A 98 -1.01 14.41 18.09
CA ASN A 98 -2.20 13.61 17.81
C ASN A 98 -1.79 12.31 17.08
N PRO A 99 -2.11 11.11 17.60
CA PRO A 99 -1.75 9.85 16.94
C PRO A 99 -2.41 9.68 15.56
N MET A 100 -3.47 10.42 15.27
CA MET A 100 -4.20 10.42 14.00
C MET A 100 -3.68 11.48 13.01
N VAL A 101 -2.62 12.23 13.31
CA VAL A 101 -2.16 13.33 12.43
C VAL A 101 -1.79 12.82 11.03
N ARG A 102 -1.25 11.60 10.91
CA ARG A 102 -0.93 11.03 9.60
C ARG A 102 -2.18 10.76 8.76
N SER A 103 -3.23 10.19 9.35
CA SER A 103 -4.50 9.99 8.65
C SER A 103 -5.19 11.31 8.31
N GLN A 104 -5.03 12.32 9.16
CA GLN A 104 -5.53 13.68 8.90
C GLN A 104 -4.83 14.28 7.67
N VAL A 105 -3.50 14.25 7.63
CA VAL A 105 -2.71 14.75 6.49
C VAL A 105 -2.98 13.94 5.22
N ASP A 106 -3.05 12.62 5.30
CA ASP A 106 -3.38 11.77 4.14
C ASP A 106 -4.76 12.11 3.56
N TYR A 107 -5.71 12.44 4.43
CA TYR A 107 -7.05 12.90 4.04
C TYR A 107 -7.01 14.31 3.42
N GLU A 108 -6.24 15.23 3.98
CA GLU A 108 -6.14 16.61 3.48
C GLU A 108 -5.40 16.67 2.13
N GLU A 109 -4.26 16.00 2.01
CA GLU A 109 -3.38 16.06 0.84
C GLU A 109 -3.85 15.14 -0.29
N THR A 110 -4.28 13.92 0.04
CA THR A 110 -4.59 12.90 -0.97
C THR A 110 -6.09 12.58 -1.04
N LYS A 111 -6.93 13.15 -0.15
CA LYS A 111 -8.36 12.82 -0.04
C LYS A 111 -8.64 11.31 0.03
N THR A 112 -7.67 10.55 0.51
CA THR A 112 -7.74 9.09 0.51
C THR A 112 -8.40 8.65 1.80
N ILE A 113 -9.63 8.13 1.69
CA ILE A 113 -10.36 7.55 2.82
C ILE A 113 -10.03 6.06 2.87
N ARG A 114 -9.25 5.63 3.86
CA ARG A 114 -9.08 4.21 4.19
C ARG A 114 -10.38 3.71 4.82
N LYS A 115 -11.20 2.98 4.07
CA LYS A 115 -12.39 2.28 4.61
C LYS A 115 -11.98 0.93 5.20
N SER A 116 -12.54 0.57 6.34
CA SER A 116 -12.42 -0.78 6.87
C SER A 116 -13.16 -1.76 5.96
N THR A 117 -12.58 -2.94 5.73
CA THR A 117 -13.32 -4.06 5.14
C THR A 117 -14.50 -4.37 6.06
N GLY A 118 -15.71 -4.31 5.50
CA GLY A 118 -16.95 -4.43 6.24
C GLY A 118 -17.82 -5.55 5.70
N VAL A 119 -19.04 -5.64 6.18
CA VAL A 119 -20.02 -6.68 5.78
C VAL A 119 -20.25 -6.68 4.26
N VAL A 120 -20.27 -5.51 3.62
CA VAL A 120 -20.43 -5.41 2.16
C VAL A 120 -19.28 -6.06 1.40
N ASP A 121 -18.05 -5.91 1.90
CA ASP A 121 -16.85 -6.51 1.31
C ASP A 121 -16.91 -8.04 1.43
N THR A 122 -17.34 -8.54 2.60
CA THR A 122 -17.56 -9.97 2.82
C THR A 122 -18.64 -10.55 1.92
N LEU A 123 -19.73 -9.81 1.66
CA LEU A 123 -20.80 -10.27 0.76
C LEU A 123 -20.38 -10.23 -0.71
N LEU A 124 -19.67 -9.18 -1.14
CA LEU A 124 -19.19 -9.05 -2.52
C LEU A 124 -18.13 -10.10 -2.84
N PHE A 125 -17.25 -10.40 -1.88
CA PHE A 125 -16.14 -11.35 -2.02
C PHE A 125 -16.38 -12.66 -1.28
N TRP A 126 -17.64 -13.03 -1.02
CA TRP A 126 -17.99 -14.24 -0.24
C TRP A 126 -17.49 -15.55 -0.85
N ARG A 127 -17.16 -15.52 -2.16
CA ARG A 127 -16.66 -16.66 -2.92
C ARG A 127 -15.19 -16.56 -3.31
N LYS A 128 -14.42 -15.60 -2.79
CA LYS A 128 -13.04 -15.38 -3.28
C LYS A 128 -12.11 -16.59 -3.14
N ASP A 129 -12.39 -17.50 -2.20
CA ASP A 129 -11.54 -18.67 -1.94
C ASP A 129 -12.01 -19.94 -2.66
N ASN A 130 -13.07 -19.87 -3.49
CA ASN A 130 -13.54 -21.03 -4.25
C ASN A 130 -12.68 -21.28 -5.49
N ALA A 131 -12.14 -22.49 -5.61
CA ALA A 131 -11.24 -22.88 -6.69
C ALA A 131 -11.86 -22.70 -8.10
N GLU A 132 -13.16 -22.99 -8.26
CA GLU A 132 -13.85 -22.87 -9.56
C GLU A 132 -13.97 -21.41 -10.03
N ASP A 133 -14.24 -20.47 -9.14
CA ASP A 133 -14.35 -19.05 -9.47
C ASP A 133 -12.98 -18.43 -9.77
N LEU A 134 -11.95 -18.91 -9.08
CA LEU A 134 -10.57 -18.51 -9.31
C LEU A 134 -10.09 -18.94 -10.70
N GLU A 135 -10.43 -20.14 -11.15
CA GLU A 135 -10.14 -20.57 -12.53
C GLU A 135 -10.93 -19.76 -13.56
N ALA A 136 -12.22 -19.52 -13.32
CA ALA A 136 -13.04 -18.71 -14.23
C ALA A 136 -12.48 -17.29 -14.36
N ALA A 137 -12.10 -16.64 -13.25
CA ALA A 137 -11.49 -15.32 -13.25
C ALA A 137 -10.12 -15.31 -13.94
N ARG A 138 -9.33 -16.39 -13.84
CA ARG A 138 -8.06 -16.54 -14.58
C ARG A 138 -8.27 -16.66 -16.09
N THR A 139 -9.40 -17.20 -16.54
CA THR A 139 -9.71 -17.32 -17.97
C THR A 139 -10.35 -16.06 -18.55
N ASP A 140 -10.97 -15.22 -17.72
CA ASP A 140 -11.55 -13.92 -18.08
C ASP A 140 -10.50 -12.79 -18.11
N ASN A 141 -9.31 -13.10 -18.66
CA ASN A 141 -8.24 -12.15 -18.87
C ASN A 141 -8.29 -11.66 -20.32
N ALA A 142 -7.93 -10.39 -20.57
CA ALA A 142 -7.84 -9.82 -21.92
C ALA A 142 -6.92 -10.60 -22.89
N THR A 143 -6.12 -11.52 -22.35
CA THR A 143 -5.14 -12.33 -23.05
C THR A 143 -5.64 -13.76 -23.35
N GLY A 144 -6.89 -14.08 -22.97
CA GLY A 144 -7.58 -15.32 -23.34
C GLY A 144 -6.90 -16.60 -22.83
N GLY A 145 -6.04 -16.50 -21.80
CA GLY A 145 -5.33 -17.64 -21.22
C GLY A 145 -4.19 -18.23 -22.08
N GLY A 146 -3.87 -17.61 -23.21
CA GLY A 146 -2.75 -18.03 -24.07
C GLY A 146 -1.38 -17.56 -23.56
N GLU A 147 -0.31 -18.22 -24.01
CA GLU A 147 1.07 -17.81 -23.76
C GLU A 147 1.35 -16.44 -24.40
N ILE A 148 1.73 -15.46 -23.59
CA ILE A 148 2.02 -14.09 -24.06
C ILE A 148 3.53 -13.95 -24.24
N VAL A 149 3.99 -13.93 -25.49
CA VAL A 149 5.39 -13.64 -25.82
C VAL A 149 5.54 -12.13 -26.02
N ILE A 150 6.13 -11.45 -25.03
CA ILE A 150 6.45 -10.01 -25.13
C ILE A 150 7.80 -9.86 -25.81
N GLU A 151 7.80 -9.70 -27.12
CA GLU A 151 9.02 -9.41 -27.87
C GLU A 151 9.40 -7.93 -27.75
N ARG A 152 10.63 -7.67 -27.29
CA ARG A 152 11.23 -6.34 -27.38
C ARG A 152 11.78 -6.16 -28.79
N SER A 153 11.07 -5.43 -29.65
CA SER A 153 11.62 -5.02 -30.96
C SER A 153 12.88 -4.19 -30.74
N THR A 154 14.04 -4.77 -31.06
CA THR A 154 15.37 -4.12 -31.00
C THR A 154 15.78 -3.51 -32.34
N GLY A 155 14.93 -3.56 -33.37
CA GLY A 155 15.33 -3.27 -34.75
C GLY A 155 14.41 -2.38 -35.58
N SER A 156 13.19 -2.07 -35.16
CA SER A 156 12.35 -1.13 -35.91
C SER A 156 12.59 0.29 -35.41
N ALA A 157 13.02 1.18 -36.31
CA ALA A 157 13.19 2.60 -36.05
C ALA A 157 11.99 3.10 -35.24
N ARG A 158 12.25 3.61 -34.03
CA ARG A 158 11.24 4.21 -33.17
C ARG A 158 10.37 5.12 -34.04
N LEU A 159 9.14 4.69 -34.32
CA LEU A 159 8.17 5.51 -35.04
C LEU A 159 7.93 6.72 -34.17
N LYS A 160 8.60 7.83 -34.47
CA LYS A 160 8.36 9.10 -33.80
C LYS A 160 6.92 9.46 -34.14
N LEU A 161 6.05 9.37 -33.14
CA LEU A 161 4.72 9.95 -33.25
C LEU A 161 4.92 11.46 -33.48
N PRO A 162 4.32 12.05 -34.52
CA PRO A 162 4.42 13.48 -34.74
C PRO A 162 3.69 14.20 -33.61
N GLY A 163 4.45 14.94 -32.79
CA GLY A 163 3.90 15.83 -31.76
C GLY A 163 4.34 15.49 -30.33
N THR A 164 5.53 15.98 -29.97
CA THR A 164 5.80 16.66 -28.69
C THR A 164 6.66 17.87 -29.01
#